data_AF-A0A955Z8S2-F1
#
_entry.id   AF-A0A955Z8S2-F1
#
_cell.length_a   1.000
_cell.length_b   1.000
_cell.length_c   1.000
_cell.angle_alpha   90.00
_cell.angle_beta   90.00
_cell.angle_gamma   90.00
#
_symmetry.space_group_name_H-M   'P 1'
#
loop_
_entity.id
_entity.type
_entity.pdbx_description
1 polymer ?
#
loop_
_entity_poly.entity_id
_entity_poly.type
_entity_poly.pdbx_seq_one_letter_code
_entity_poly.pdbx_strand_id
1 'polypeptide(L)'
;MSDAPRRGPPPVELTDDCAFCLLESGVVEIYDATFAPCRFGVPARTTCKLCGASHEGALSVEVTRDLLTVPANRCPACVELLTPEALDVRACGACGARATLRTTRAPTDLTQLEALHQALDRWAEEDGFATRDELMQSSLCVAGIDSLLACLREKRTIETVVDPFATMGRRTTGGGGADT
;
A
#
# COMPACT_ATOMS: atom_id res chain seq x y z
N MET A 1 5.89 -24.70 29.06
CA MET A 1 4.82 -23.73 28.76
C MET A 1 5.20 -23.06 27.45
N SER A 2 4.68 -23.57 26.33
CA SER A 2 4.97 -23.02 25.01
C SER A 2 4.06 -21.82 24.80
N ASP A 3 4.60 -20.61 24.96
CA ASP A 3 3.91 -19.39 24.60
C ASP A 3 3.92 -19.33 23.06
N ALA A 4 2.77 -19.58 22.43
CA ALA A 4 2.62 -19.35 21.01
C ALA A 4 2.89 -17.86 20.75
N PRO A 5 3.67 -17.48 19.72
CA PRO A 5 3.93 -16.07 19.45
C PRO A 5 2.59 -15.36 19.25
N ARG A 6 2.30 -14.35 20.09
CA ARG A 6 1.11 -13.51 19.93
C ARG A 6 1.20 -12.85 18.56
N ARG A 7 0.45 -13.38 17.59
CA ARG A 7 0.30 -12.73 16.29
C ARG A 7 -0.58 -11.51 16.51
N GLY A 8 -0.07 -10.34 16.12
CA GLY A 8 -0.88 -9.13 16.03
C GLY A 8 -2.04 -9.29 15.04
N PRO A 9 -2.93 -8.30 14.94
CA PRO A 9 -3.91 -8.27 13.85
C PRO A 9 -3.17 -8.35 12.50
N PRO A 10 -3.78 -8.96 11.48
CA PRO A 10 -3.18 -8.99 10.15
C PRO A 10 -2.98 -7.56 9.63
N PRO A 11 -1.95 -7.31 8.80
CA PRO A 11 -1.80 -6.04 8.12
C PRO A 11 -3.05 -5.69 7.31
N VAL A 12 -3.36 -4.39 7.28
CA VAL A 12 -4.44 -3.82 6.47
C VAL A 12 -3.86 -3.27 5.20
N GLU A 13 -4.52 -3.55 4.09
CA GLU A 13 -4.18 -3.03 2.76
C GLU A 13 -5.16 -1.92 2.38
N LEU A 14 -4.63 -0.78 1.93
CA LEU A 14 -5.38 0.33 1.37
C LEU A 14 -4.82 0.67 -0.02
N THR A 15 -5.61 1.35 -0.84
CA THR A 15 -5.19 1.81 -2.17
C THR A 15 -5.23 3.33 -2.26
N ASP A 16 -4.27 3.89 -2.97
CA ASP A 16 -4.16 5.32 -3.27
C ASP A 16 -3.68 5.54 -4.72
N ASP A 17 -3.80 6.77 -5.21
CA ASP A 17 -3.37 7.14 -6.54
C ASP A 17 -1.84 7.26 -6.63
N CYS A 18 -1.26 6.84 -7.75
CA CYS A 18 0.18 6.97 -7.94
C CYS A 18 0.56 8.39 -8.34
N ALA A 19 1.27 9.11 -7.47
CA ALA A 19 1.81 10.45 -7.77
C ALA A 19 2.83 10.49 -8.94
N PHE A 20 3.36 9.34 -9.38
CA PHE A 20 4.39 9.28 -10.44
C PHE A 20 3.83 8.97 -11.82
N CYS A 21 3.02 7.91 -11.94
CA CYS A 21 2.43 7.51 -13.22
C CYS A 21 0.94 7.87 -13.35
N LEU A 22 0.34 8.46 -12.30
CA LEU A 22 -1.06 8.89 -12.26
C LEU A 22 -2.07 7.76 -12.47
N LEU A 23 -1.67 6.52 -12.14
CA LEU A 23 -2.59 5.39 -12.06
C LEU A 23 -3.49 5.55 -10.83
N GLU A 24 -4.79 5.66 -11.08
CA GLU A 24 -5.82 5.66 -10.04
C GLU A 24 -5.77 4.35 -9.26
N SER A 25 -5.87 4.41 -7.93
CA SER A 25 -5.76 3.23 -7.04
C SER A 25 -4.52 2.37 -7.32
N GLY A 26 -3.49 2.96 -7.92
CA GLY A 26 -2.31 2.26 -8.42
C GLY A 26 -1.29 1.94 -7.34
N VAL A 27 -1.36 2.60 -6.17
CA VAL A 27 -0.49 2.38 -5.02
C VAL A 27 -1.19 1.50 -4.01
N VAL A 28 -0.53 0.41 -3.63
CA VAL A 28 -0.93 -0.44 -2.50
C VAL A 28 -0.16 0.02 -1.27
N GLU A 29 -0.89 0.41 -0.22
CA GLU A 29 -0.35 0.79 1.08
C GLU A 29 -0.61 -0.31 2.11
N ILE A 30 0.44 -0.75 2.81
CA ILE A 30 0.35 -1.76 3.86
C ILE A 30 0.51 -1.10 5.22
N TYR A 31 -0.50 -1.23 6.08
CA TYR A 31 -0.49 -0.79 7.47
C TYR A 31 -0.44 -1.98 8.42
N ASP A 32 0.59 -2.01 9.26
CA ASP A 32 0.81 -3.08 10.24
C ASP A 32 0.83 -2.49 11.65
N ALA A 33 -0.01 -3.02 12.54
CA ALA A 33 -0.12 -2.57 13.93
C ALA A 33 1.18 -2.76 14.73
N THR A 34 2.06 -3.64 14.26
CA THR A 34 3.39 -3.95 14.81
C THR A 34 4.51 -3.13 14.18
N PHE A 35 4.19 -2.26 13.21
CA PHE A 35 5.16 -1.36 12.58
C PHE A 35 4.99 0.08 13.07
N ALA A 36 5.99 0.61 13.79
CA ALA A 36 5.89 1.86 14.53
C ALA A 36 5.46 3.10 13.70
N PRO A 37 5.96 3.32 12.47
CA PRO A 37 5.49 4.40 11.60
C PRO A 37 3.97 4.43 11.35
N CYS A 38 3.30 3.26 11.36
CA CYS A 38 1.86 3.18 11.13
C CYS A 38 1.05 3.90 12.22
N ARG A 39 1.62 4.10 13.42
CA ARG A 39 0.99 4.89 14.49
C ARG A 39 0.87 6.38 14.16
N PHE A 40 1.63 6.85 13.17
CA PHE A 40 1.62 8.23 12.68
C PHE A 40 0.94 8.35 11.30
N GLY A 41 0.16 7.34 10.88
CA GLY A 41 -0.47 7.34 9.56
C GLY A 41 0.52 7.19 8.40
N VAL A 42 1.72 6.68 8.66
CA VAL A 42 2.71 6.36 7.62
C VAL A 42 2.68 4.86 7.36
N PRO A 43 2.37 4.40 6.13
CA PRO A 43 2.30 2.97 5.85
C PRO A 43 3.67 2.30 6.06
N ALA A 44 3.63 1.02 6.41
CA ALA A 44 4.84 0.21 6.50
C ALA A 44 5.53 0.14 5.14
N ARG A 45 4.75 -0.12 4.08
CA ARG A 45 5.24 -0.18 2.71
C ARG A 45 4.21 0.38 1.76
N THR A 46 4.68 1.01 0.69
CA THR A 46 3.87 1.40 -0.45
C THR A 46 4.50 0.86 -1.72
N THR A 47 3.72 0.33 -2.66
CA THR A 47 4.22 -0.05 -3.99
C THR A 47 3.19 0.30 -5.06
N CYS A 48 3.63 0.97 -6.13
CA CYS A 48 2.80 1.15 -7.31
C CYS A 48 2.82 -0.11 -8.20
N LYS A 49 1.63 -0.64 -8.52
CA LYS A 49 1.44 -1.81 -9.39
C LYS A 49 2.06 -1.62 -10.78
N LEU A 50 1.87 -0.43 -11.35
CA LEU A 50 2.35 -0.11 -12.70
C LEU A 50 3.81 0.35 -12.73
N CYS A 51 4.15 1.52 -12.18
CA CYS A 51 5.51 2.08 -12.31
C CYS A 51 6.52 1.49 -11.32
N GLY A 52 6.06 0.68 -10.35
CA GLY A 52 6.94 0.00 -9.40
C GLY A 52 7.61 0.91 -8.36
N ALA A 53 7.27 2.20 -8.31
CA ALA A 53 7.75 3.09 -7.26
C ALA A 53 7.38 2.52 -5.89
N SER A 54 8.37 2.42 -4.99
CA SER A 54 8.15 1.87 -3.65
C SER A 54 8.81 2.69 -2.56
N HIS A 55 8.17 2.69 -1.40
CA HIS A 55 8.63 3.38 -0.20
C HIS A 55 8.44 2.47 1.02
N GLU A 56 9.24 2.71 2.05
CA GLU A 56 9.13 2.08 3.35
C GLU A 56 9.01 3.15 4.43
N GLY A 57 8.08 2.94 5.37
CA GLY A 57 7.93 3.81 6.53
C GLY A 57 9.15 3.72 7.44
N ALA A 58 9.57 4.85 7.98
CA ALA A 58 10.68 4.92 8.93
C ALA A 58 10.33 5.87 10.07
N LEU A 59 10.87 5.57 11.26
CA LEU A 59 10.78 6.43 12.43
C LEU A 59 12.17 6.97 12.77
N SER A 60 12.26 8.24 13.17
CA SER A 60 13.53 8.89 13.50
C SER A 60 14.18 8.39 14.79
N VAL A 61 13.48 7.54 15.54
CA VAL A 61 13.93 6.96 16.80
C VAL A 61 13.74 5.44 16.76
N GLU A 62 14.61 4.71 17.46
CA GLU A 62 14.47 3.28 17.64
C GLU A 62 13.35 2.96 18.64
N VAL A 63 12.57 1.93 18.35
CA VAL A 63 11.49 1.45 19.21
C VAL A 63 11.87 0.06 19.71
N THR A 64 12.12 -0.05 21.01
CA THR A 64 12.56 -1.30 21.66
C THR A 64 11.44 -2.06 22.35
N ARG A 65 10.24 -1.46 22.43
CA ARG A 65 9.09 -2.03 23.14
C ARG A 65 8.14 -2.75 22.19
N ASP A 66 7.46 -3.77 22.72
CA ASP A 66 6.45 -4.52 21.99
C ASP A 66 5.21 -3.65 21.72
N LEU A 67 4.97 -3.34 20.45
CA LEU A 67 3.86 -2.49 20.03
C LEU A 67 2.48 -3.10 20.29
N LEU A 68 2.37 -4.41 20.47
CA LEU A 68 1.11 -5.05 20.85
C LEU A 68 0.69 -4.70 22.28
N THR A 69 1.64 -4.24 23.10
CA THR A 69 1.38 -3.77 24.47
C THR A 69 1.11 -2.27 24.56
N VAL A 70 1.37 -1.53 23.47
CA VAL A 70 1.19 -0.07 23.40
C VAL A 70 -0.14 0.24 22.72
N PRO A 71 -1.06 0.98 23.37
CA PRO A 71 -2.33 1.38 22.75
C PRO A 71 -2.13 2.10 21.41
N ALA A 72 -3.04 1.88 20.45
CA ALA A 72 -2.94 2.41 19.08
C ALA A 72 -2.74 3.92 19.02
N ASN A 73 -3.36 4.67 19.94
CA ASN A 73 -3.32 6.13 20.03
C ASN A 73 -2.13 6.68 20.83
N ARG A 74 -1.08 5.89 21.08
CA ARG A 74 0.07 6.27 21.90
C ARG A 74 1.35 6.20 21.09
N CYS A 75 2.28 7.11 21.39
CA CYS A 75 3.58 7.16 20.74
C CYS A 75 4.34 5.85 21.00
N PRO A 76 4.86 5.16 19.98
CA PRO A 76 5.62 3.93 20.17
C PRO A 76 6.92 4.14 20.95
N ALA A 77 7.46 5.37 20.96
CA ALA A 77 8.75 5.70 21.59
C ALA A 77 8.66 6.26 23.01
N CYS A 78 7.62 7.04 23.35
CA CYS A 78 7.49 7.63 24.69
C CYS A 78 6.15 7.36 25.38
N VAL A 79 5.25 6.61 24.74
CA VAL A 79 3.90 6.28 25.22
C VAL A 79 2.99 7.48 25.52
N GLU A 80 3.38 8.69 25.11
CA GLU A 80 2.49 9.84 25.22
C GLU A 80 1.35 9.76 24.21
N LEU A 81 0.21 10.37 24.51
CA LEU A 81 -0.95 10.36 23.62
C LEU A 81 -0.59 11.02 22.28
N LEU A 82 -0.92 10.36 21.18
CA LEU A 82 -0.87 10.96 19.84
C LEU A 82 -2.19 11.68 19.59
N THR A 83 -2.14 13.00 19.53
CA THR A 83 -3.27 13.85 19.12
C THR A 83 -3.48 13.72 17.60
N PRO A 84 -4.63 14.16 17.06
CA PRO A 84 -4.83 14.23 15.61
C PRO A 84 -3.73 15.02 14.89
N GLU A 85 -3.27 16.13 15.48
CA GLU A 85 -2.15 16.92 14.95
C GLU A 85 -0.86 16.10 14.77
N ALA A 86 -0.60 15.13 15.66
CA ALA A 86 0.56 14.24 15.54
C ALA A 86 0.51 13.35 14.30
N LEU A 87 -0.69 13.05 13.78
CA LEU A 87 -0.89 12.34 12.52
C LEU A 87 -0.63 13.28 11.33
N ASP A 88 -1.16 14.50 11.38
CA ASP A 88 -1.01 15.50 10.31
C ASP A 88 0.46 15.86 10.08
N VAL A 89 1.21 16.12 11.16
CA VAL A 89 2.64 16.48 11.09
C VAL A 89 3.57 15.28 11.13
N ARG A 90 3.00 14.07 11.33
CA ARG A 90 3.70 12.79 11.45
C ARG A 90 4.80 12.81 12.51
N ALA A 91 4.56 13.49 13.63
CA ALA A 91 5.54 13.62 14.70
C ALA A 91 4.89 13.66 16.08
N CYS A 92 5.57 13.10 17.08
CA CYS A 92 5.16 13.18 18.46
C CYS A 92 5.63 14.49 19.09
N GLY A 93 4.69 15.31 19.56
CA GLY A 93 5.01 16.57 20.24
C GLY A 93 5.78 16.41 21.56
N ALA A 94 5.71 15.25 22.21
CA ALA A 94 6.33 15.02 23.52
C ALA A 94 7.81 14.60 23.44
N CYS A 95 8.16 13.70 22.51
CA CYS A 95 9.53 13.17 22.40
C CYS A 95 10.23 13.51 21.08
N GLY A 96 9.53 14.17 20.14
CA GLY A 96 10.09 14.56 18.85
C GLY A 96 10.27 13.43 17.84
N ALA A 97 9.80 12.20 18.13
CA ALA A 97 9.82 11.09 17.18
C ALA A 97 9.04 11.46 15.91
N ARG A 98 9.65 11.28 14.73
CA ARG A 98 9.09 11.66 13.44
C ARG A 98 9.01 10.48 12.48
N ALA A 99 7.85 10.28 11.87
CA ALA A 99 7.64 9.26 10.85
C ALA A 99 7.79 9.86 9.44
N THR A 100 8.40 9.10 8.54
CA THR A 100 8.69 9.50 7.15
C THR A 100 8.54 8.31 6.20
N LEU A 101 8.22 8.56 4.93
CA LEU A 101 8.39 7.57 3.87
C LEU A 101 9.77 7.73 3.24
N ARG A 102 10.52 6.62 3.15
CA ARG A 102 11.81 6.57 2.47
C ARG A 102 11.65 5.82 1.17
N THR A 103 12.11 6.39 0.06
CA THR A 103 12.11 5.72 -1.23
C THR A 103 13.04 4.52 -1.20
N THR A 104 12.49 3.35 -1.51
CA THR A 104 13.23 2.08 -1.65
C THR A 104 13.42 1.69 -3.11
N ARG A 105 12.53 2.14 -3.99
CA ARG A 105 12.63 1.99 -5.44
C ARG A 105 12.06 3.22 -6.14
N ALA A 106 12.85 3.81 -7.04
CA ALA A 106 12.39 4.90 -7.89
C ALA A 106 11.36 4.40 -8.93
N PRO A 107 10.46 5.27 -9.42
CA PRO A 107 9.55 4.91 -10.51
C PRO A 107 10.33 4.55 -11.78
N THR A 108 9.88 3.51 -12.49
CA THR A 108 10.31 3.26 -13.86
C THR A 108 9.70 4.30 -14.80
N ASP A 109 10.48 4.82 -15.76
CA ASP A 109 9.96 5.64 -16.86
C ASP A 109 9.20 4.76 -17.86
N LEU A 110 7.88 4.95 -17.93
CA LEU A 110 6.97 4.17 -18.78
C LEU A 110 6.62 4.87 -20.09
N THR A 111 7.30 5.97 -20.44
CA THR A 111 7.07 6.67 -21.72
C THR A 111 7.63 5.92 -22.94
N GLN A 112 8.39 4.85 -22.69
CA GLN A 112 8.90 3.92 -23.67
C GLN A 112 8.04 2.65 -23.71
N LEU A 113 7.67 2.21 -24.93
CA LEU A 113 6.76 1.09 -25.14
C LEU A 113 7.26 -0.21 -24.48
N GLU A 114 8.55 -0.50 -24.60
CA GLU A 114 9.16 -1.69 -24.02
C GLU A 114 9.07 -1.71 -22.48
N ALA A 115 9.34 -0.58 -21.83
CA ALA A 115 9.24 -0.45 -20.38
C ALA A 115 7.78 -0.60 -19.92
N LEU A 116 6.83 -0.05 -20.69
CA LEU A 116 5.40 -0.21 -20.42
C LEU A 116 4.95 -1.68 -20.54
N HIS A 117 5.38 -2.38 -21.59
CA HIS A 117 5.10 -3.82 -21.75
C HIS A 117 5.58 -4.62 -20.54
N GLN A 118 6.85 -4.46 -20.16
CA GLN A 118 7.42 -5.19 -19.03
C GLN A 118 6.71 -4.87 -17.70
N ALA A 119 6.31 -3.62 -17.50
CA ALA A 119 5.58 -3.20 -16.32
C ALA A 119 4.19 -3.85 -16.23
N LEU A 120 3.48 -3.91 -17.35
CA LEU A 120 2.15 -4.53 -17.43
C LEU A 120 2.23 -6.06 -17.33
N ASP A 121 3.23 -6.69 -17.95
CA ASP A 121 3.43 -8.14 -17.87
C ASP A 121 3.71 -8.56 -16.41
N ARG A 122 4.54 -7.79 -15.70
CA ARG A 122 4.79 -7.98 -14.26
C ARG A 122 3.53 -7.81 -13.42
N TRP A 123 2.75 -6.76 -13.67
CA TRP A 123 1.49 -6.55 -12.94
C TRP A 123 0.50 -7.69 -13.20
N ALA A 124 0.38 -8.13 -14.46
CA ALA A 124 -0.47 -9.26 -14.83
C ALA A 124 -0.05 -10.53 -14.06
N GLU A 125 1.24 -10.83 -13.98
CA GLU A 125 1.76 -11.97 -13.21
C GLU A 125 1.48 -11.84 -11.70
N GLU A 126 1.73 -10.66 -11.11
CA GLU A 126 1.54 -10.41 -9.67
C GLU A 126 0.06 -10.53 -9.25
N ASP A 127 -0.88 -10.05 -10.07
CA ASP A 127 -2.33 -10.09 -9.79
C ASP A 127 -3.03 -11.32 -10.40
N GLY A 128 -2.30 -12.20 -11.10
CA GLY A 128 -2.80 -13.50 -11.58
C GLY A 128 -3.62 -13.47 -12.88
N PHE A 129 -3.43 -12.45 -13.72
CA PHE A 129 -4.01 -12.39 -15.06
C PHE A 129 -3.25 -13.30 -16.03
N ALA A 130 -3.95 -13.94 -16.97
CA ALA A 130 -3.30 -14.84 -17.92
C ALA A 130 -2.48 -14.09 -18.98
N THR A 131 -2.88 -12.85 -19.30
CA THR A 131 -2.19 -11.99 -20.27
C THR A 131 -2.27 -10.52 -19.87
N ARG A 132 -1.35 -9.72 -20.43
CA ARG A 132 -1.42 -8.27 -20.35
C ARG A 132 -2.71 -7.70 -20.92
N ASP A 133 -3.20 -8.22 -22.04
CA ASP A 133 -4.40 -7.69 -22.69
C ASP A 133 -5.64 -7.89 -21.79
N GLU A 134 -5.70 -9.03 -21.08
CA GLU A 134 -6.73 -9.31 -20.09
C GLU A 134 -6.66 -8.34 -18.91
N LEU A 135 -5.47 -8.09 -18.35
CA LEU A 135 -5.24 -7.07 -17.32
C LEU A 135 -5.76 -5.71 -17.80
N MET A 136 -5.36 -5.28 -19.00
CA MET A 136 -5.74 -3.97 -19.53
C MET A 136 -7.26 -3.85 -19.66
N GLN A 137 -7.94 -4.86 -20.19
CA GLN A 137 -9.39 -4.86 -20.37
C GLN A 137 -10.15 -4.90 -19.04
N SER A 138 -9.59 -5.58 -18.04
CA SER A 138 -10.26 -5.81 -16.75
C SER A 138 -10.03 -4.69 -15.75
N SER A 139 -8.90 -3.99 -15.85
CA SER A 139 -8.45 -3.05 -14.82
C SER A 139 -8.35 -1.61 -15.29
N LEU A 140 -8.28 -1.32 -16.59
CA LEU A 140 -8.03 0.03 -17.09
C LEU A 140 -9.15 0.55 -17.99
N CYS A 141 -9.51 1.83 -17.82
CA CYS A 141 -10.48 2.54 -18.68
C CYS A 141 -9.81 3.12 -19.94
N VAL A 142 -8.94 2.36 -20.61
CA VAL A 142 -8.21 2.79 -21.81
C VAL A 142 -8.42 1.82 -22.96
N ALA A 143 -8.51 2.36 -24.18
CA ALA A 143 -8.84 1.55 -25.37
C ALA A 143 -7.72 0.56 -25.78
N GLY A 144 -6.51 0.73 -25.27
CA GLY A 144 -5.36 -0.11 -25.60
C GLY A 144 -4.03 0.53 -25.24
N ILE A 145 -2.94 -0.15 -25.59
CA ILE A 145 -1.59 0.22 -25.16
C ILE A 145 -1.12 1.58 -25.69
N ASP A 146 -1.47 1.92 -26.93
CA ASP A 146 -1.10 3.21 -27.51
C ASP A 146 -1.78 4.37 -26.78
N SER A 147 -3.05 4.17 -26.34
CA SER A 147 -3.79 5.16 -25.55
C SER A 147 -3.19 5.32 -24.16
N LEU A 148 -2.81 4.21 -23.52
CA LEU A 148 -2.13 4.22 -22.23
C LEU A 148 -0.78 4.94 -22.31
N LEU A 149 0.00 4.67 -23.36
CA LEU A 149 1.29 5.32 -23.61
C LEU A 149 1.12 6.83 -23.84
N ALA A 150 0.05 7.24 -24.54
CA ALA A 150 -0.30 8.65 -24.68
C ALA A 150 -0.63 9.31 -23.33
N CYS A 151 -1.45 8.67 -22.49
CA CYS A 151 -1.74 9.17 -21.14
C CYS A 151 -0.48 9.38 -20.31
N LEU A 152 0.45 8.41 -20.31
CA LEU A 152 1.72 8.49 -19.59
C LEU A 152 2.60 9.66 -20.07
N ARG A 153 2.71 9.85 -21.39
CA ARG A 153 3.50 10.94 -21.99
C ARG A 153 2.90 12.31 -21.71
N GLU A 154 1.58 12.40 -21.73
CA GLU A 154 0.83 13.63 -21.47
C GLU A 154 0.62 13.90 -19.98
N LYS A 155 1.04 12.98 -19.09
CA LYS A 155 0.79 13.02 -17.64
C LYS A 155 -0.69 13.22 -17.33
N ARG A 156 -1.55 12.46 -18.00
CA ARG A 156 -2.98 12.36 -17.67
C ARG A 156 -3.22 11.19 -16.73
N THR A 157 -4.26 11.32 -15.90
CA THR A 157 -4.73 10.24 -15.04
C THR A 157 -5.05 9.00 -15.87
N ILE A 158 -4.62 7.84 -15.36
CA ILE A 158 -4.95 6.53 -15.90
C ILE A 158 -6.06 5.98 -14.99
N GLU A 159 -7.29 6.08 -15.45
CA GLU A 159 -8.46 5.63 -14.73
C GLU A 159 -8.54 4.10 -14.71
N THR A 160 -9.00 3.55 -13.59
CA THR A 160 -9.19 2.12 -13.41
C THR A 160 -10.66 1.74 -13.46
N VAL A 161 -10.93 0.49 -13.85
CA VAL A 161 -12.27 -0.07 -13.72
C VAL A 161 -12.51 -0.31 -12.24
N VAL A 162 -13.32 0.54 -11.61
CA VAL A 162 -13.75 0.32 -10.23
C VAL A 162 -14.63 -0.92 -10.20
N ASP A 163 -14.18 -2.01 -9.57
CA ASP A 163 -15.09 -3.07 -9.13
C ASP A 163 -15.78 -2.58 -7.85
N PRO A 164 -17.09 -2.23 -7.89
CA PRO A 164 -17.81 -1.78 -6.70
C PRO A 164 -17.89 -2.86 -5.60
N PHE A 165 -17.45 -4.11 -5.87
CA PHE A 165 -17.47 -5.23 -4.93
C PHE A 165 -16.09 -5.70 -4.47
N ALA A 166 -14.98 -5.29 -5.09
CA ALA A 166 -13.64 -5.75 -4.75
C ALA A 166 -13.23 -5.39 -3.30
N THR A 167 -13.71 -4.27 -2.77
CA THR A 167 -13.47 -3.83 -1.38
C THR A 167 -14.47 -4.37 -0.37
N MET A 168 -15.59 -5.00 -0.79
CA MET A 168 -16.64 -5.49 0.11
C MET A 168 -16.53 -7.00 0.48
N GLY A 169 -15.47 -7.69 0.06
CA GLY A 169 -15.56 -9.13 -0.17
C GLY A 169 -14.62 -10.11 0.54
N ARG A 170 -13.56 -9.73 1.26
CA ARG A 170 -12.79 -10.72 2.08
C ARG A 170 -13.48 -10.98 3.43
N ARG A 171 -14.76 -11.36 3.39
CA ARG A 171 -15.37 -12.10 4.50
C ARG A 171 -14.73 -13.48 4.49
N THR A 172 -13.94 -13.76 5.51
CA THR A 172 -13.45 -15.10 5.84
C THR A 172 -14.60 -16.08 5.76
N THR A 173 -14.58 -16.98 4.78
CA THR A 173 -15.40 -18.19 4.81
C THR A 173 -14.91 -19.05 5.96
N GLY A 174 -15.44 -18.79 7.16
CA GLY A 174 -15.35 -19.71 8.28
C GLY A 174 -16.15 -20.94 7.90
N GLY A 175 -15.45 -21.98 7.44
CA GLY A 175 -16.01 -23.32 7.36
C GLY A 175 -16.40 -23.79 8.76
N GLY A 176 -17.70 -23.96 8.98
CA GLY A 176 -18.26 -24.70 10.10
C GLY A 176 -19.16 -25.78 9.52
N GLY A 177 -18.70 -27.02 9.58
CA GLY A 177 -19.49 -28.19 9.19
C GLY A 177 -20.56 -28.54 10.22
N ALA A 178 -21.63 -29.15 9.72
CA ALA A 178 -22.66 -30.00 10.35
C ALA A 178 -23.67 -30.29 9.22
N ASP A 179 -24.20 -31.48 8.90
CA ASP A 179 -24.29 -32.78 9.56
C ASP A 179 -24.53 -33.84 8.47
N THR A 180 -23.89 -35.01 8.61
CA THR A 180 -24.51 -36.35 8.56
C THR A 180 -23.56 -37.34 9.20
#